data_AF-A0A7J9YIW8-F1
#
_entry.id   AF-A0A7J9YIW8-F1
#
_cell.length_a   1.000
_cell.length_b   1.000
_cell.length_c   1.000
_cell.angle_alpha   90.00
_cell.angle_beta   90.00
_cell.angle_gamma   90.00
#
_symmetry.space_group_name_H-M   'P 1'
#
loop_
_entity.id
_entity.type
_entity.pdbx_description
1 polymer ?
#
loop_
_entity_poly.entity_id
_entity_poly.type
_entity_poly.pdbx_seq_one_letter_code
_entity_poly.pdbx_strand_id
1 'polypeptide(L)'
;MNLNPLPPGVRAETFTYSNGKQETIYLAPYESDGPKVAQVNGSRVLVYMYAAYVFRWRESATKLNIGHGTIDKHMGLWEGVPISGKWHPDTLTQFAQQWAHKEFRKYAK
;
A
#
# COMPACT_ATOMS: atom_id res chain seq x y z
N MET A 1 31.25 19.26 -3.66
CA MET A 1 30.06 18.57 -4.22
C MET A 1 28.96 18.65 -3.19
N ASN A 2 27.92 19.43 -3.42
CA ASN A 2 26.74 19.43 -2.55
C ASN A 2 25.92 18.19 -2.90
N LEU A 3 25.99 17.17 -2.04
CA LEU A 3 25.01 16.09 -2.05
C LEU A 3 23.72 16.69 -1.49
N ASN A 4 22.76 17.01 -2.34
CA ASN A 4 21.40 17.22 -1.85
C ASN A 4 20.97 15.92 -1.15
N PRO A 5 20.56 15.96 0.12
CA PRO A 5 20.12 14.76 0.81
C PRO A 5 18.91 14.19 0.07
N LEU A 6 18.90 12.88 -0.13
CA LEU A 6 17.76 12.19 -0.74
C LEU A 6 16.51 12.43 0.11
N PRO A 7 15.32 12.54 -0.51
CA PRO A 7 14.08 12.62 0.25
C PRO A 7 13.92 11.43 1.20
N PRO A 8 13.22 11.58 2.34
CA PRO A 8 13.04 10.50 3.31
C PRO A 8 12.53 9.21 2.66
N GLY A 9 13.19 8.09 2.96
CA GLY A 9 12.84 6.77 2.45
C GLY A 9 13.27 6.49 1.01
N VAL A 10 13.78 7.48 0.26
CA VAL A 10 14.35 7.27 -1.07
C VAL A 10 15.75 6.67 -0.92
N ARG A 11 16.03 5.59 -1.66
CA ARG A 11 17.35 4.96 -1.71
C ARG A 11 17.89 4.90 -3.12
N ALA A 12 19.20 5.11 -3.25
CA ALA A 12 19.91 4.91 -4.51
C ALA A 12 20.28 3.43 -4.67
N GLU A 13 20.06 2.88 -5.85
CA GLU A 13 20.52 1.54 -6.24
C GLU A 13 21.23 1.60 -7.60
N THR A 14 22.20 0.72 -7.82
CA THR A 14 22.87 0.61 -9.12
C THR A 14 22.15 -0.42 -9.97
N PHE A 15 21.55 0.02 -11.07
CA PHE A 15 21.02 -0.86 -12.10
C PHE A 15 22.12 -1.17 -13.11
N THR A 16 22.37 -2.46 -13.36
CA THR A 16 23.32 -2.91 -14.39
C THR A 16 22.53 -3.39 -15.61
N TYR A 17 22.66 -2.67 -16.72
CA TYR A 17 22.11 -3.08 -18.01
C TYR A 17 22.79 -4.35 -18.52
N SER A 18 22.11 -5.08 -19.41
CA SER A 18 22.64 -6.31 -20.01
C SER A 18 23.96 -6.13 -20.78
N ASN A 19 24.27 -4.90 -21.21
CA ASN A 19 25.53 -4.53 -21.86
C ASN A 19 26.64 -4.10 -20.88
N GLY A 20 26.43 -4.25 -19.57
CA GLY A 20 27.39 -3.89 -18.53
C GLY A 20 27.41 -2.41 -18.15
N LYS A 21 26.63 -1.54 -18.83
CA LYS A 21 26.45 -0.15 -18.39
C LYS A 21 25.80 -0.13 -17.01
N GLN A 22 26.27 0.72 -16.12
CA GLN A 22 25.67 0.95 -14.81
C GLN A 22 24.98 2.31 -14.76
N GLU A 23 23.87 2.39 -14.05
CA GLU A 23 23.12 3.62 -13.84
C GLU A 23 22.54 3.65 -12.42
N THR A 24 22.61 4.81 -11.77
CA THR A 24 21.99 4.98 -10.46
C THR A 24 20.49 5.23 -10.64
N ILE A 25 19.67 4.34 -10.09
CA ILE A 25 18.23 4.51 -9.98
C ILE A 25 17.87 4.91 -8.55
N TYR A 26 16.77 5.65 -8.39
CA TYR A 26 16.26 6.06 -7.08
C TYR A 26 14.93 5.37 -6.82
N LEU A 27 14.88 4.54 -5.79
CA LEU A 27 13.67 3.87 -5.36
C LEU A 27 12.99 4.69 -4.26
N ALA A 28 11.79 5.19 -4.56
CA ALA A 28 10.91 5.81 -3.59
C ALA A 28 10.13 4.74 -2.81
N PRO A 29 9.78 5.00 -1.54
CA PRO A 29 8.85 4.14 -0.81
C PRO A 29 7.49 4.18 -1.50
N TYR A 30 6.71 3.11 -1.35
CA TYR A 30 5.33 3.11 -1.84
C TYR A 30 4.53 4.21 -1.13
N GLU A 31 3.74 4.94 -1.92
CA GLU A 31 2.80 5.91 -1.37
C GLU A 31 1.82 5.23 -0.42
N SER A 32 1.48 5.92 0.67
CA SER A 32 0.51 5.46 1.65
C SER A 32 -0.24 6.63 2.29
N ASP A 33 -1.47 6.37 2.75
CA ASP A 33 -2.34 7.31 3.48
C ASP A 33 -3.18 6.53 4.50
N GLY A 34 -3.40 7.10 5.68
CA GLY A 34 -3.96 6.43 6.84
C GLY A 34 -2.94 5.52 7.54
N PRO A 35 -3.39 4.51 8.30
CA PRO A 35 -4.78 4.13 8.54
C PRO A 35 -5.57 5.21 9.28
N LYS A 36 -6.82 5.45 8.87
CA LYS A 36 -7.75 6.38 9.54
C LYS A 36 -9.15 5.77 9.64
N VAL A 37 -9.92 6.21 10.64
CA VAL A 37 -11.31 5.78 10.80
C VAL A 37 -12.22 6.72 10.03
N ALA A 38 -13.05 6.16 9.16
CA ALA A 38 -14.11 6.86 8.44
C ALA A 38 -15.49 6.35 8.89
N GLN A 39 -16.50 7.21 8.75
CA GLN A 39 -17.91 6.84 8.94
C GLN A 39 -18.54 6.55 7.58
N VAL A 40 -19.11 5.36 7.40
CA VAL A 40 -19.76 4.94 6.15
C VAL A 40 -21.10 4.30 6.50
N ASN A 41 -22.20 4.93 6.10
CA ASN A 41 -23.57 4.46 6.40
C ASN A 41 -23.76 4.12 7.90
N GLY A 42 -23.27 4.99 8.79
CA GLY A 42 -23.33 4.80 10.24
C GLY A 42 -22.38 3.74 10.82
N SER A 43 -21.53 3.12 10.00
CA SER A 43 -20.53 2.15 10.45
C SER A 43 -19.12 2.75 10.46
N ARG A 44 -18.33 2.41 11.49
CA ARG A 44 -16.89 2.71 11.52
C ARG A 44 -16.13 1.80 10.58
N VAL A 45 -15.32 2.41 9.73
CA VAL A 45 -14.50 1.73 8.72
C VAL A 45 -13.07 2.20 8.86
N LEU A 46 -12.13 1.30 9.13
CA LEU A 46 -10.72 1.59 8.98
C LEU A 46 -10.40 1.61 7.49
N VAL A 47 -9.77 2.70 7.06
CA VAL A 47 -9.33 2.89 5.68
C VAL A 47 -7.83 3.14 5.67
N TYR A 48 -7.14 2.46 4.78
CA TYR A 48 -5.70 2.59 4.58
C TYR A 48 -5.39 2.45 3.10
N MET A 49 -4.54 3.31 2.57
CA MET A 49 -4.04 3.22 1.21
C MET A 49 -2.56 2.86 1.24
N TYR A 50 -2.17 1.90 0.43
CA TYR A 50 -0.78 1.48 0.26
C TYR A 50 -0.53 1.07 -1.18
N ALA A 51 0.46 1.68 -1.82
CA ALA A 51 0.83 1.45 -3.21
C ALA A 51 -0.37 1.57 -4.17
N ALA A 52 -1.18 2.63 -3.99
CA ALA A 52 -2.43 2.92 -4.70
C ALA A 52 -3.56 1.88 -4.49
N TYR A 53 -3.41 0.86 -3.64
CA TYR A 53 -4.51 0.02 -3.21
C TYR A 53 -5.17 0.58 -1.96
N VAL A 54 -6.51 0.64 -1.97
CA VAL A 54 -7.31 1.18 -0.87
C VAL A 54 -8.02 0.03 -0.16
N PHE A 55 -7.71 -0.17 1.12
CA PHE A 55 -8.25 -1.23 1.96
C PHE A 55 -9.31 -0.63 2.88
N ARG A 56 -10.51 -1.24 2.91
CA ARG A 56 -11.65 -0.78 3.71
C ARG A 56 -12.19 -1.89 4.60
N TRP A 57 -11.98 -1.78 5.90
CA TRP A 57 -12.34 -2.79 6.88
C TRP A 57 -13.33 -2.26 7.91
N ARG A 58 -14.55 -2.82 7.95
CA ARG A 58 -15.60 -2.42 8.91
C ARG A 58 -15.36 -3.06 10.29
N GLU A 59 -15.70 -2.35 11.37
CA GLU A 59 -15.39 -2.72 12.77
C GLU A 59 -15.83 -4.13 13.21
N SER A 60 -16.90 -4.66 12.63
CA SER A 60 -17.43 -6.00 12.95
C SER A 60 -17.23 -7.03 11.83
N ALA A 61 -16.50 -6.71 10.77
CA ALA A 61 -16.35 -7.60 9.63
C ALA A 61 -15.11 -8.50 9.75
N THR A 62 -15.21 -9.75 9.32
CA THR A 62 -14.06 -10.67 9.16
C THR A 62 -13.45 -10.61 7.75
N LYS A 63 -13.95 -9.67 6.95
CA LYS A 63 -13.57 -9.45 5.55
C LYS A 63 -13.47 -7.95 5.29
N LEU A 64 -12.62 -7.58 4.34
CA LEU A 64 -12.47 -6.22 3.86
C LEU A 64 -12.63 -6.13 2.34
N ASN A 65 -12.84 -4.91 1.86
CA ASN A 65 -12.87 -4.61 0.44
C ASN A 65 -11.58 -3.90 0.03
N ILE A 66 -11.14 -4.13 -1.20
CA ILE A 66 -9.93 -3.55 -1.78
C ILE A 66 -10.31 -2.80 -3.06
N GLY A 67 -9.83 -1.58 -3.21
CA GLY A 67 -9.95 -0.77 -4.41
C GLY A 67 -8.61 -0.24 -4.89
N HIS A 68 -8.63 0.58 -5.93
CA HIS A 68 -7.44 1.25 -6.47
C HIS A 68 -7.67 2.75 -6.68
N GLY A 69 -6.71 3.57 -6.25
CA GLY A 69 -6.77 5.03 -6.25
C GLY A 69 -6.35 5.60 -4.89
N THR A 70 -7.03 6.67 -4.47
CA THR A 70 -6.83 7.31 -3.16
C THR A 70 -7.99 6.98 -2.22
N ILE A 71 -7.82 7.23 -0.92
CA ILE A 71 -8.90 6.99 0.05
C ILE A 71 -10.19 7.72 -0.35
N ASP A 72 -10.08 8.96 -0.84
CA ASP A 72 -11.24 9.78 -1.22
C ASP A 72 -11.81 9.42 -2.59
N LYS A 73 -11.00 8.87 -3.51
CA LYS A 73 -11.41 8.52 -4.87
C LYS A 73 -10.73 7.25 -5.33
N HIS A 74 -11.50 6.16 -5.36
CA HIS A 74 -11.02 4.85 -5.80
C HIS A 74 -12.09 4.07 -6.56
N MET A 75 -11.63 3.16 -7.42
CA MET A 75 -12.46 2.11 -8.02
C MET A 75 -12.42 0.84 -7.17
N GLY A 76 -13.53 0.13 -7.01
CA GLY A 76 -13.55 -1.17 -6.33
C GLY A 76 -12.92 -2.25 -7.19
N LEU A 77 -12.12 -3.13 -6.59
CA LEU A 77 -11.45 -4.23 -7.29
C LEU A 77 -11.80 -5.60 -6.71
N TRP A 78 -11.76 -5.76 -5.38
CA TRP A 78 -12.10 -7.00 -4.69
C TRP A 78 -13.01 -6.74 -3.52
N GLU A 79 -13.99 -7.62 -3.35
CA GLU A 79 -14.92 -7.59 -2.24
C GLU A 79 -14.77 -8.84 -1.37
N GLY A 80 -14.97 -8.69 -0.07
CA GLY A 80 -15.02 -9.84 0.83
C GLY A 80 -13.69 -10.56 1.04
N VAL A 81 -12.56 -9.86 0.91
CA VAL A 81 -11.22 -10.43 1.12
C VAL A 81 -11.05 -10.75 2.60
N PRO A 82 -10.73 -12.02 2.99
CA PRO A 82 -10.57 -12.38 4.38
C PRO A 82 -9.43 -11.62 5.06
N ILE A 83 -9.68 -11.16 6.29
CA ILE A 83 -8.67 -10.58 7.16
C ILE A 83 -8.83 -11.20 8.56
N SER A 84 -7.72 -11.59 9.17
CA SER A 84 -7.67 -12.13 10.51
C SER A 84 -7.11 -11.10 11.49
N GLY A 85 -7.53 -11.21 12.76
CA GLY A 85 -7.08 -10.32 13.83
C GLY A 85 -8.17 -9.38 14.32
N LYS A 86 -7.78 -8.50 15.26
CA LYS A 86 -8.67 -7.48 15.83
C LYS A 86 -8.77 -6.31 14.88
N TRP A 87 -9.95 -5.69 14.82
CA TRP A 87 -10.11 -4.44 14.11
C TRP A 87 -9.24 -3.34 14.74
N HIS A 88 -8.10 -3.07 14.10
CA HIS A 88 -7.07 -2.18 14.60
C HIS A 88 -6.26 -1.60 13.42
N PRO A 89 -5.82 -0.34 13.50
CA PRO A 89 -4.95 0.28 12.49
C PRO A 89 -3.77 -0.59 12.08
N ASP A 90 -2.98 -1.08 13.04
CA ASP A 90 -1.78 -1.88 12.76
C ASP A 90 -2.08 -3.19 12.02
N THR A 91 -3.19 -3.86 12.38
CA THR A 91 -3.62 -5.09 11.72
C THR A 91 -3.99 -4.82 10.26
N LEU A 92 -4.67 -3.71 9.98
CA LEU A 92 -4.99 -3.30 8.60
C LEU A 92 -3.72 -2.94 7.82
N THR A 93 -2.80 -2.19 8.41
CA THR A 93 -1.54 -1.79 7.77
C THR A 93 -0.69 -3.00 7.42
N GLN A 94 -0.52 -3.93 8.36
CA GLN A 94 0.25 -5.15 8.14
C GLN A 94 -0.38 -6.01 7.03
N PHE A 95 -1.71 -6.20 7.08
CA PHE A 95 -2.43 -6.92 6.05
C PHE A 95 -2.23 -6.29 4.66
N ALA A 96 -2.44 -4.97 4.56
CA ALA A 96 -2.37 -4.24 3.30
C ALA A 96 -0.99 -4.34 2.64
N GLN A 97 0.07 -4.17 3.41
CA GLN A 97 1.44 -4.31 2.92
C GLN A 97 1.72 -5.74 2.42
N GLN A 98 1.34 -6.75 3.21
CA GLN A 98 1.54 -8.15 2.81
C GLN A 98 0.75 -8.52 1.55
N TRP A 99 -0.50 -8.06 1.48
CA TRP A 99 -1.38 -8.27 0.34
C TRP A 99 -0.79 -7.62 -0.92
N ALA A 100 -0.41 -6.33 -0.86
CA ALA A 100 0.12 -5.62 -2.01
C ALA A 100 1.44 -6.24 -2.53
N HIS A 101 2.37 -6.58 -1.63
CA HIS A 101 3.61 -7.26 -2.03
C HIS A 101 3.36 -8.66 -2.61
N LYS A 102 2.32 -9.37 -2.15
CA LYS A 102 1.90 -10.64 -2.76
C LYS A 102 1.34 -10.40 -4.16
N GLU A 103 0.56 -9.35 -4.36
CA GLU A 103 -0.03 -9.01 -5.66
C GLU A 103 1.06 -8.62 -6.67
N PHE A 104 2.00 -7.75 -6.30
CA PHE A 104 3.11 -7.34 -7.17
C PHE A 104 3.99 -8.52 -7.58
N ARG A 105 4.25 -9.47 -6.67
CA ARG A 105 5.03 -10.66 -6.97
C ARG A 105 4.43 -11.54 -8.06
N LYS A 106 3.12 -11.46 -8.33
CA LYS A 106 2.51 -12.19 -9.46
C LYS A 106 2.97 -11.68 -10.82
N TYR A 107 3.45 -10.44 -10.88
CA TYR A 107 3.86 -9.75 -12.11
C TYR A 107 5.38 -9.56 -12.19
N ALA A 108 6.11 -9.87 -11.12
CA ALA A 108 7.56 -9.98 -11.15
C ALA A 108 7.92 -11.21 -12.00
N LYS A 109 8.49 -10.95 -13.18
CA LYS A 109 9.07 -11.98 -14.06
C LYS A 109 10.44 -12.41 -13.56
#